data_AF-A0A4R4SRQ1-F1
#
_entry.id   AF-A0A4R4SRQ1-F1
#
_cell.length_a   1.000
_cell.length_b   1.000
_cell.length_c   1.000
_cell.angle_alpha   90.00
_cell.angle_beta   90.00
_cell.angle_gamma   90.00
#
_symmetry.space_group_name_H-M   'P 1'
#
loop_
_entity.id
_entity.type
_entity.pdbx_description
1 polymer ?
#
loop_
_entity_poly.entity_id
_entity_poly.type
_entity_poly.pdbx_seq_one_letter_code
_entity_poly.pdbx_strand_id
1 'polypeptide(L)'
;MGTLLIEEERPVQTCRFTRRAVLAAAAGGVATLGSTALAGTARAAAAPPNGTVRVFWLRPSDVANDQRYPDGIAGVMRESRRYYQQELGVTFTLNEPVVEVVAGNHPRSWYENTPNGGEEYWWVVFNMQQELMSRFGLVSPDSRWLCVGEISAEKQGVSGGGGGAGWVILSGHDADGAAGIGGNMNRWYGGMVHELGHALGLPDSSFTDGTPMSASFYDYPNCHFNQTQKNGIRNGRYGGFLS
;
A
#
# COMPACT_ATOMS: atom_id res chain seq x y z
N MET A 1 19.07 28.06 12.76
CA MET A 1 19.56 27.37 11.55
C MET A 1 19.62 25.89 11.90
N GLY A 2 18.51 25.18 11.70
CA GLY A 2 18.41 23.75 11.97
C GLY A 2 18.67 23.00 10.68
N THR A 3 19.67 22.13 10.69
CA THR A 3 20.07 21.26 9.58
C THR A 3 18.91 20.32 9.25
N LEU A 4 18.30 20.51 8.09
CA LEU A 4 17.37 19.55 7.49
C LEU A 4 18.23 18.36 7.03
N LEU A 5 18.15 17.23 7.73
CA LEU A 5 18.74 15.98 7.26
C LEU A 5 17.94 15.54 6.04
N ILE A 6 18.52 15.76 4.86
CA ILE A 6 18.09 15.16 3.61
C ILE A 6 18.29 13.65 3.80
N GLU A 7 17.20 12.90 3.77
CA GLU A 7 17.26 11.45 3.71
C GLU A 7 18.00 11.06 2.42
N GLU A 8 19.15 10.43 2.60
CA GLU A 8 20.07 9.98 1.55
C GLU A 8 19.33 9.08 0.54
N GLU A 9 19.58 9.26 -0.75
CA GLU A 9 19.06 8.41 -1.84
C GLU A 9 19.33 6.94 -1.52
N ARG A 10 18.30 6.19 -1.12
CA ARG A 10 18.41 4.76 -0.87
C ARG A 10 17.77 3.98 -2.02
N PRO A 11 18.49 3.02 -2.61
CA PRO A 11 18.03 2.31 -3.80
C PRO A 11 16.73 1.54 -3.52
N VAL A 12 15.78 1.60 -4.46
CA VAL A 12 14.57 0.77 -4.48
C VAL A 12 14.97 -0.71 -4.44
N GLN A 13 14.95 -1.31 -3.25
CA GLN A 13 15.18 -2.76 -3.11
C GLN A 13 13.97 -3.49 -3.69
N THR A 14 14.16 -4.03 -4.90
CA THR A 14 13.19 -4.97 -5.47
C THR A 14 13.31 -6.30 -4.76
N CYS A 15 12.23 -6.73 -4.10
CA CYS A 15 12.18 -8.00 -3.40
C CYS A 15 12.29 -9.16 -4.42
N ARG A 16 13.49 -9.75 -4.55
CA ARG A 16 13.73 -10.93 -5.39
C ARG A 16 13.48 -12.20 -4.58
N PHE A 17 12.30 -12.78 -4.70
CA PHE A 17 12.02 -14.10 -4.14
C PHE A 17 12.34 -15.23 -5.13
N THR A 18 13.29 -16.09 -4.75
CA THR A 18 13.47 -17.41 -5.34
C THR A 18 12.35 -18.34 -4.84
N ARG A 19 11.58 -18.90 -5.78
CA ARG A 19 10.50 -19.85 -5.48
C ARG A 19 11.05 -21.07 -4.73
N ARG A 20 10.68 -21.25 -3.46
CA ARG A 20 10.69 -22.56 -2.81
C ARG A 20 9.26 -23.07 -2.70
N ALA A 21 8.99 -24.17 -3.38
CA ALA A 21 7.74 -24.90 -3.28
C ALA A 21 7.63 -25.56 -1.90
N VAL A 22 6.50 -25.39 -1.23
CA VAL A 22 6.14 -26.17 -0.04
C VAL A 22 4.97 -27.07 -0.42
N LEU A 23 5.22 -28.38 -0.34
CA LEU A 23 4.21 -29.43 -0.50
C LEU A 23 3.19 -29.38 0.64
N ALA A 24 1.92 -29.53 0.27
CA ALA A 24 0.81 -29.76 1.19
C ALA A 24 0.90 -31.15 1.84
N ALA A 25 0.50 -31.25 3.11
CA ALA A 25 0.14 -32.50 3.76
C ALA A 25 -1.33 -32.41 4.21
N ALA A 26 -2.14 -33.36 3.74
CA ALA A 26 -3.53 -33.54 4.11
C ALA A 26 -3.66 -34.70 5.11
N ALA A 27 -4.35 -34.46 6.21
CA ALA A 27 -5.02 -35.43 7.07
C ALA A 27 -6.09 -34.61 7.83
N GLY A 28 -7.37 -34.94 7.89
CA GLY A 28 -8.01 -36.23 8.05
C GLY A 28 -8.80 -36.15 9.37
N GLY A 29 -10.14 -36.16 9.32
CA GLY A 29 -10.97 -36.17 10.53
C GLY A 29 -12.40 -35.68 10.30
N VAL A 30 -13.32 -36.63 10.11
CA VAL A 30 -14.77 -36.41 10.09
C VAL A 30 -15.30 -36.45 11.52
N ALA A 31 -16.03 -35.42 11.94
CA ALA A 31 -16.96 -35.48 13.07
C ALA A 31 -18.16 -34.57 12.80
N THR A 32 -19.28 -35.18 12.44
CA THR A 32 -20.58 -34.54 12.28
C THR A 32 -21.30 -34.47 13.63
N LEU A 33 -21.56 -33.27 14.14
CA LEU A 33 -22.66 -33.01 15.06
C LEU A 33 -23.34 -31.70 14.68
N GLY A 34 -24.66 -31.81 14.52
CA GLY A 34 -25.53 -30.77 13.99
C GLY A 34 -25.62 -29.55 14.90
N SER A 35 -25.58 -28.39 14.27
CA SER A 35 -26.22 -27.18 14.76
C SER A 35 -26.67 -26.43 13.52
N THR A 36 -27.98 -26.28 13.37
CA THR A 36 -28.63 -25.40 12.39
C THR A 36 -28.28 -23.96 12.73
N ALA A 37 -27.05 -23.57 12.44
CA ALA A 37 -26.65 -22.19 12.34
C ALA A 37 -27.11 -21.69 10.97
N LEU A 38 -27.73 -20.51 10.96
CA LEU A 38 -28.04 -19.74 9.76
C LEU A 38 -26.74 -19.58 8.95
N ALA A 39 -26.51 -20.49 8.01
CA ALA A 39 -25.47 -20.38 7.03
C ALA A 39 -25.87 -19.28 6.05
N GLY A 40 -25.71 -18.03 6.49
CA GLY A 40 -25.43 -16.95 5.56
C GLY A 40 -24.13 -17.35 4.88
N THR A 41 -24.21 -17.95 3.71
CA THR A 41 -23.06 -18.11 2.84
C THR A 41 -22.58 -16.70 2.53
N ALA A 42 -21.60 -16.22 3.29
CA ALA A 42 -20.79 -15.07 2.93
C ALA A 42 -20.19 -15.44 1.58
N ARG A 43 -20.84 -15.01 0.50
CA ARG A 43 -20.33 -15.18 -0.85
C ARG A 43 -18.97 -14.50 -0.82
N ALA A 44 -17.91 -15.27 -1.08
CA ALA A 44 -16.60 -14.69 -1.28
C ALA A 44 -16.77 -13.54 -2.27
N ALA A 45 -16.41 -12.33 -1.84
CA ALA A 45 -16.54 -11.15 -2.68
C ALA A 45 -15.82 -11.44 -4.00
N ALA A 46 -16.47 -11.17 -5.13
CA ALA A 46 -15.82 -11.34 -6.42
C ALA A 46 -14.57 -10.43 -6.45
N ALA A 47 -13.52 -10.90 -7.11
CA ALA A 47 -12.33 -10.06 -7.31
C ALA A 47 -12.74 -8.73 -7.99
N PRO A 48 -12.11 -7.61 -7.60
CA PRO A 48 -12.41 -6.32 -8.21
C PRO A 48 -12.13 -6.31 -9.72
N PRO A 49 -12.75 -5.40 -10.50
CA PRO A 49 -12.47 -5.28 -11.92
C PRO A 49 -10.98 -5.06 -12.20
N ASN A 50 -10.48 -5.55 -13.34
CA ASN A 50 -9.11 -5.24 -13.77
C ASN A 50 -9.00 -3.75 -14.14
N GLY A 51 -7.78 -3.20 -14.09
CA GLY A 51 -7.51 -1.81 -14.42
C GLY A 51 -7.85 -0.83 -13.29
N THR A 52 -8.12 -1.32 -12.08
CA THR A 52 -8.38 -0.50 -10.89
C THR A 52 -7.22 -0.53 -9.90
N VAL A 53 -7.29 0.34 -8.90
CA VAL A 53 -6.41 0.31 -7.72
C VAL A 53 -7.07 -0.50 -6.62
N ARG A 54 -6.37 -1.54 -6.15
CA ARG A 54 -6.80 -2.43 -5.08
C ARG A 54 -6.08 -2.06 -3.78
N VAL A 55 -6.84 -1.58 -2.80
CA VAL A 55 -6.29 -1.04 -1.55
C VAL A 55 -6.58 -2.01 -0.41
N PHE A 56 -5.58 -2.30 0.39
CA PHE A 56 -5.66 -3.21 1.52
C PHE A 56 -5.27 -2.49 2.80
N TRP A 57 -6.03 -2.76 3.86
CA TRP A 57 -5.54 -2.57 5.22
C TRP A 57 -5.32 -3.94 5.85
N LEU A 58 -4.06 -4.30 6.10
CA LEU A 58 -3.72 -5.51 6.83
C LEU A 58 -3.68 -5.20 8.33
N ARG A 59 -4.60 -5.83 9.07
CA ARG A 59 -4.69 -5.76 10.52
C ARG A 59 -4.04 -7.02 11.12
N PRO A 60 -2.90 -6.95 11.82
CA PRO A 60 -2.33 -8.12 12.49
C PRO A 60 -3.33 -8.78 13.44
N SER A 61 -3.16 -10.08 13.72
CA SER A 61 -4.17 -10.91 14.40
C SER A 61 -4.52 -10.45 15.82
N ASP A 62 -3.58 -9.75 16.48
CA ASP A 62 -3.67 -9.21 17.83
C ASP A 62 -4.03 -7.71 17.87
N VAL A 63 -4.27 -7.09 16.72
CA VAL A 63 -4.69 -5.69 16.62
C VAL A 63 -6.21 -5.62 16.55
N ALA A 64 -6.84 -4.75 17.35
CA ALA A 64 -8.29 -4.57 17.33
C ALA A 64 -8.78 -4.06 15.96
N ASN A 65 -9.98 -4.46 15.57
CA ASN A 65 -10.59 -3.95 14.35
C ASN A 65 -11.14 -2.54 14.60
N ASP A 66 -10.36 -1.53 14.22
CA ASP A 66 -10.69 -0.11 14.40
C ASP A 66 -11.02 0.51 13.04
N GLN A 67 -12.26 0.99 12.91
CA GLN A 67 -12.80 1.48 11.64
C GLN A 67 -12.13 2.77 11.15
N ARG A 68 -11.42 3.49 12.02
CA ARG A 68 -10.68 4.70 11.62
C ARG A 68 -9.60 4.42 10.58
N TYR A 69 -8.99 3.23 10.59
CA TYR A 69 -7.97 2.85 9.60
C TYR A 69 -8.54 2.71 8.18
N PRO A 70 -9.50 1.81 7.90
CA PRO A 70 -10.04 1.69 6.56
C PRO A 70 -10.76 2.97 6.09
N ASP A 71 -11.42 3.70 6.99
CA ASP A 71 -12.06 4.97 6.64
C ASP A 71 -11.03 6.05 6.27
N GLY A 72 -9.97 6.15 7.06
CA GLY A 72 -8.86 7.09 6.86
C GLY A 72 -8.07 6.83 5.59
N ILE A 73 -7.65 5.57 5.37
CA ILE A 73 -6.98 5.11 4.15
C ILE A 73 -7.87 5.38 2.93
N ALA A 74 -9.18 5.09 3.02
CA ALA A 74 -10.11 5.41 1.95
C ALA A 74 -10.20 6.93 1.68
N GLY A 75 -10.11 7.76 2.74
CA GLY A 75 -10.03 9.22 2.63
C GLY A 75 -8.79 9.68 1.87
N VAL A 76 -7.62 9.20 2.27
CA VAL A 76 -6.33 9.50 1.62
C VAL A 76 -6.34 9.06 0.15
N MET A 77 -6.83 7.85 -0.16
CA MET A 77 -6.90 7.36 -1.54
C MET A 77 -7.87 8.16 -2.42
N ARG A 78 -9.02 8.60 -1.88
CA ARG A 78 -9.95 9.48 -2.58
C ARG A 78 -9.34 10.85 -2.84
N GLU A 79 -8.56 11.37 -1.89
CA GLU A 79 -7.84 12.63 -2.04
C GLU A 79 -6.73 12.53 -3.10
N SER A 80 -5.95 11.44 -3.11
CA SER A 80 -4.98 11.18 -4.17
C SER A 80 -5.68 11.07 -5.53
N ARG A 81 -6.81 10.35 -5.63
CA ARG A 81 -7.59 10.29 -6.87
C ARG A 81 -8.01 11.68 -7.35
N ARG A 82 -8.46 12.56 -6.45
CA ARG A 82 -8.80 13.97 -6.74
C ARG A 82 -7.59 14.75 -7.24
N TYR A 83 -6.45 14.64 -6.56
CA TYR A 83 -5.21 15.32 -6.94
C TYR A 83 -4.74 14.91 -8.35
N TYR A 84 -4.68 13.61 -8.63
CA TYR A 84 -4.29 13.12 -9.97
C TYR A 84 -5.26 13.58 -11.06
N GLN A 85 -6.58 13.60 -10.77
CA GLN A 85 -7.58 14.15 -11.70
C GLN A 85 -7.34 15.64 -12.00
N GLN A 86 -6.96 16.44 -11.00
CA GLN A 86 -6.67 17.86 -11.18
C GLN A 86 -5.38 18.08 -11.99
N GLU A 87 -4.33 17.31 -11.68
CA GLU A 87 -3.04 17.45 -12.32
C GLU A 87 -3.03 16.92 -13.76
N LEU A 88 -3.79 15.86 -14.03
CA LEU A 88 -3.72 15.08 -15.27
C LEU A 88 -4.99 15.13 -16.12
N GLY A 89 -6.12 15.60 -15.60
CA GLY A 89 -7.42 15.52 -16.29
C GLY A 89 -7.99 14.10 -16.44
N VAL A 90 -7.26 13.09 -15.96
CA VAL A 90 -7.66 11.67 -15.86
C VAL A 90 -7.14 11.14 -14.53
N THR A 91 -7.71 10.05 -14.04
CA THR A 91 -7.27 9.46 -12.76
C THR A 91 -7.51 7.96 -12.71
N PHE A 92 -7.01 7.31 -11.68
CA PHE A 92 -7.28 5.90 -11.46
C PHE A 92 -8.66 5.65 -10.87
N THR A 93 -9.17 4.43 -11.07
CA THR A 93 -10.44 3.99 -10.50
C THR A 93 -10.20 3.22 -9.20
N LEU A 94 -10.90 3.62 -8.14
CA LEU A 94 -10.94 2.89 -6.87
C LEU A 94 -12.06 1.85 -6.91
N ASN A 95 -11.83 0.71 -6.24
CA ASN A 95 -12.83 -0.34 -6.08
C ASN A 95 -13.91 0.05 -5.06
N GLU A 96 -14.94 -0.80 -4.94
CA GLU A 96 -15.88 -0.73 -3.83
C GLU A 96 -16.02 -2.10 -3.13
N PRO A 97 -15.74 -2.20 -1.81
CA PRO A 97 -15.21 -1.14 -0.93
C PRO A 97 -13.85 -0.60 -1.40
N VAL A 98 -13.59 0.69 -1.14
CA VAL A 98 -12.28 1.30 -1.46
C VAL A 98 -11.14 0.54 -0.81
N VAL A 99 -11.30 0.17 0.46
CA VAL A 99 -10.30 -0.57 1.26
C VAL A 99 -10.81 -1.95 1.62
N GLU A 100 -10.06 -2.97 1.25
CA GLU A 100 -10.26 -4.33 1.71
C GLU A 100 -9.60 -4.54 3.07
N VAL A 101 -10.40 -4.80 4.10
CA VAL A 101 -9.89 -5.10 5.45
C VAL A 101 -9.44 -6.56 5.50
N VAL A 102 -8.16 -6.77 5.78
CA VAL A 102 -7.54 -8.09 5.81
C VAL A 102 -7.08 -8.40 7.22
N ALA A 103 -7.73 -9.37 7.89
CA ALA A 103 -7.23 -9.90 9.15
C ALA A 103 -5.98 -10.75 8.89
N GLY A 104 -4.82 -10.29 9.33
CA GLY A 104 -3.53 -10.93 9.14
C GLY A 104 -3.42 -12.28 9.85
N ASN A 105 -2.59 -13.17 9.32
CA ASN A 105 -2.37 -14.51 9.89
C ASN A 105 -1.44 -14.52 11.11
N HIS A 106 -0.73 -13.41 11.32
CA HIS A 106 0.29 -13.29 12.35
C HIS A 106 0.02 -12.12 13.30
N PRO A 107 0.53 -12.17 14.55
CA PRO A 107 0.51 -11.02 15.44
C PRO A 107 1.44 -9.92 14.93
N ARG A 108 1.24 -8.69 15.42
CA ARG A 108 2.02 -7.51 15.04
C ARG A 108 3.53 -7.76 15.13
N SER A 109 3.98 -8.36 16.23
CA SER A 109 5.39 -8.64 16.49
C SER A 109 6.05 -9.54 15.44
N TRP A 110 5.29 -10.40 14.76
CA TRP A 110 5.83 -11.23 13.69
C TRP A 110 6.22 -10.39 12.47
N TYR A 111 5.36 -9.46 12.05
CA TYR A 111 5.66 -8.57 10.92
C TYR A 111 6.87 -7.68 11.21
N GLU A 112 7.00 -7.20 12.45
CA GLU A 112 8.06 -6.29 12.90
C GLU A 112 9.43 -6.97 13.03
N ASN A 113 9.47 -8.27 13.35
CA ASN A 113 10.72 -8.93 13.74
C ASN A 113 11.12 -10.10 12.82
N THR A 114 10.30 -10.47 11.83
CA THR A 114 10.64 -11.55 10.89
C THR A 114 11.43 -10.99 9.71
N PRO A 115 12.69 -11.41 9.50
CA PRO A 115 13.50 -10.89 8.41
C PRO A 115 12.90 -11.19 7.04
N ASN A 116 12.73 -10.15 6.23
CA ASN A 116 12.25 -10.25 4.87
C ASN A 116 12.81 -9.09 4.03
N GLY A 117 13.80 -9.38 3.18
CA GLY A 117 14.62 -8.38 2.50
C GLY A 117 15.98 -8.17 3.18
N GLY A 118 16.80 -7.27 2.61
CA GLY A 118 18.16 -7.04 3.08
C GLY A 118 18.28 -6.07 4.26
N GLU A 119 17.27 -5.21 4.46
CA GLU A 119 17.26 -4.16 5.48
C GLU A 119 16.02 -4.27 6.36
N GLU A 120 16.19 -4.07 7.67
CA GLU A 120 15.10 -4.17 8.65
C GLU A 120 13.97 -3.16 8.41
N TYR A 121 14.31 -2.02 7.81
CA TYR A 121 13.36 -1.00 7.36
C TYR A 121 12.20 -1.59 6.54
N TRP A 122 12.47 -2.58 5.68
CA TRP A 122 11.49 -3.16 4.77
C TRP A 122 10.73 -4.38 5.32
N TRP A 123 11.12 -4.93 6.47
CA TRP A 123 10.60 -6.23 6.93
C TRP A 123 9.08 -6.22 7.10
N VAL A 124 8.54 -5.21 7.78
CA VAL A 124 7.10 -5.06 8.02
C VAL A 124 6.31 -5.09 6.71
N VAL A 125 6.69 -4.24 5.76
CA VAL A 125 5.95 -4.05 4.52
C VAL A 125 6.16 -5.19 3.52
N PHE A 126 7.33 -5.82 3.49
CA PHE A 126 7.56 -7.02 2.66
C PHE A 126 6.85 -8.26 3.24
N ASN A 127 6.75 -8.39 4.55
CA ASN A 127 5.97 -9.44 5.19
C ASN A 127 4.47 -9.27 4.89
N MET A 128 3.94 -8.04 5.00
CA MET A 128 2.58 -7.70 4.57
C MET A 128 2.36 -8.05 3.10
N GLN A 129 3.22 -7.55 2.20
CA GLN A 129 3.09 -7.75 0.76
C GLN A 129 3.10 -9.25 0.41
N GLN A 130 4.01 -10.03 0.99
CA GLN A 130 4.08 -11.47 0.77
C GLN A 130 2.80 -12.19 1.23
N GLU A 131 2.24 -11.81 2.39
CA GLU A 131 0.98 -12.37 2.84
C GLU A 131 -0.17 -12.03 1.87
N LEU A 132 -0.31 -10.77 1.47
CA LEU A 132 -1.33 -10.34 0.51
C LEU A 132 -1.19 -11.08 -0.84
N MET A 133 0.04 -11.22 -1.34
CA MET A 133 0.34 -11.95 -2.57
C MET A 133 -0.08 -13.43 -2.47
N SER A 134 0.27 -14.09 -1.37
CA SER A 134 -0.09 -15.48 -1.12
C SER A 134 -1.61 -15.67 -1.04
N ARG A 135 -2.29 -14.79 -0.30
CA ARG A 135 -3.73 -14.92 -0.01
C ARG A 135 -4.63 -14.62 -1.19
N PHE A 136 -4.24 -13.64 -2.01
CA PHE A 136 -5.07 -13.15 -3.11
C PHE A 136 -4.52 -13.51 -4.49
N GLY A 137 -3.45 -14.32 -4.54
CA GLY A 137 -2.78 -14.70 -5.78
C GLY A 137 -2.29 -13.48 -6.56
N LEU A 138 -1.75 -12.48 -5.86
CA LEU A 138 -1.17 -11.28 -6.48
C LEU A 138 0.27 -11.53 -6.89
N VAL A 139 0.74 -10.78 -7.86
CA VAL A 139 2.15 -10.73 -8.26
C VAL A 139 2.67 -9.28 -8.21
N SER A 140 3.98 -9.09 -8.29
CA SER A 140 4.60 -7.76 -8.26
C SER A 140 5.56 -7.60 -9.44
N PRO A 141 5.24 -6.76 -10.45
CA PRO A 141 3.97 -6.04 -10.64
C PRO A 141 2.80 -6.97 -11.04
N ASP A 142 1.57 -6.62 -10.66
CA ASP A 142 0.34 -7.29 -11.12
C ASP A 142 -0.21 -6.60 -12.38
N SER A 143 -0.60 -7.36 -13.39
CA SER A 143 -1.18 -6.79 -14.62
C SER A 143 -2.65 -6.45 -14.48
N ARG A 144 -3.32 -6.93 -13.41
CA ARG A 144 -4.75 -6.71 -13.17
C ARG A 144 -5.00 -5.46 -12.35
N TRP A 145 -4.14 -5.18 -11.36
CA TRP A 145 -4.33 -4.12 -10.37
C TRP A 145 -3.03 -3.41 -10.04
N LEU A 146 -3.09 -2.11 -9.82
CA LEU A 146 -2.12 -1.41 -8.99
C LEU A 146 -2.54 -1.64 -7.53
N CYS A 147 -1.63 -2.09 -6.69
CA CYS A 147 -1.94 -2.47 -5.31
C CYS A 147 -1.41 -1.45 -4.32
N VAL A 148 -2.22 -1.10 -3.32
CA VAL A 148 -1.80 -0.28 -2.17
C VAL A 148 -2.03 -1.12 -0.92
N GLY A 149 -1.02 -1.31 -0.10
CA GLY A 149 -1.12 -2.03 1.17
C GLY A 149 -0.62 -1.16 2.31
N GLU A 150 -1.42 -1.04 3.36
CA GLU A 150 -0.99 -0.48 4.63
C GLU A 150 -1.22 -1.49 5.76
N ILE A 151 -0.33 -1.54 6.75
CA ILE A 151 -0.40 -2.50 7.87
C ILE A 151 -0.35 -1.80 9.21
N SER A 152 -1.17 -2.22 10.18
CA SER A 152 -1.09 -1.73 11.58
C SER A 152 0.03 -2.41 12.39
N ALA A 153 1.26 -2.36 11.87
CA ALA A 153 2.49 -2.85 12.49
C ALA A 153 3.65 -1.91 12.14
N GLU A 154 4.52 -1.62 13.09
CA GLU A 154 5.59 -0.64 12.92
C GLU A 154 6.67 -0.89 13.96
N LYS A 155 7.90 -1.17 13.51
CA LYS A 155 9.04 -1.11 14.41
C LYS A 155 9.46 0.35 14.55
N GLN A 156 9.07 0.98 15.66
CA GLN A 156 9.23 2.42 15.89
C GLN A 156 10.64 2.93 15.54
N GLY A 157 10.70 3.90 14.62
CA GLY A 157 11.95 4.56 14.20
C GLY A 157 12.84 3.69 13.32
N VAL A 158 12.33 2.54 12.85
CA VAL A 158 13.06 1.60 12.00
C VAL A 158 12.27 1.31 10.73
N SER A 159 11.00 0.97 10.84
CA SER A 159 10.16 0.61 9.70
C SER A 159 9.79 1.84 8.86
N GLY A 160 9.44 1.59 7.60
CA GLY A 160 8.85 2.58 6.73
C GLY A 160 8.13 1.94 5.56
N GLY A 161 8.07 2.65 4.44
CA GLY A 161 7.27 2.27 3.29
C GLY A 161 7.80 2.86 1.99
N GLY A 162 7.14 2.51 0.90
CA GLY A 162 7.49 3.04 -0.41
C GLY A 162 6.59 2.51 -1.52
N GLY A 163 6.73 3.14 -2.68
CA GLY A 163 6.06 2.79 -3.91
C GLY A 163 7.02 2.31 -4.99
N GLY A 164 6.51 1.54 -5.93
CA GLY A 164 7.27 1.06 -7.07
C GLY A 164 6.60 -0.10 -7.76
N ALA A 165 6.78 -0.18 -9.08
CA ALA A 165 6.29 -1.29 -9.90
C ALA A 165 4.83 -1.71 -9.62
N GLY A 166 3.91 -0.75 -9.64
CA GLY A 166 2.48 -1.02 -9.43
C GLY A 166 2.10 -1.39 -7.99
N TRP A 167 2.99 -1.17 -7.02
CA TRP A 167 2.73 -1.35 -5.60
C TRP A 167 3.02 -0.07 -4.82
N VAL A 168 2.21 0.19 -3.80
CA VAL A 168 2.51 1.05 -2.65
C VAL A 168 2.40 0.17 -1.42
N ILE A 169 3.42 0.20 -0.55
CA ILE A 169 3.47 -0.61 0.66
C ILE A 169 3.93 0.26 1.83
N LEU A 170 3.05 0.47 2.81
CA LEU A 170 3.28 1.41 3.91
C LEU A 170 3.11 0.74 5.27
N SER A 171 3.88 1.19 6.25
CA SER A 171 3.89 0.61 7.60
C SER A 171 2.86 1.29 8.52
N GLY A 172 2.88 0.91 9.80
CA GLY A 172 1.90 1.36 10.79
C GLY A 172 1.89 2.85 11.03
N HIS A 173 3.02 3.54 10.85
CA HIS A 173 3.07 4.99 11.00
C HIS A 173 2.22 5.72 9.93
N ASP A 174 2.23 5.24 8.69
CA ASP A 174 1.39 5.78 7.62
C ASP A 174 -0.09 5.42 7.83
N ALA A 175 -0.37 4.17 8.25
CA ALA A 175 -1.72 3.72 8.56
C ALA A 175 -2.35 4.52 9.72
N ASP A 176 -1.56 4.77 10.78
CA ASP A 176 -1.94 5.63 11.90
C ASP A 176 -2.21 7.06 11.40
N GLY A 177 -1.33 7.57 10.53
CA GLY A 177 -1.47 8.86 9.89
C GLY A 177 -2.76 9.04 9.11
N ALA A 178 -3.06 8.09 8.22
CA ALA A 178 -4.30 8.04 7.46
C ALA A 178 -5.53 7.97 8.38
N ALA A 179 -5.44 7.23 9.49
CA ALA A 179 -6.47 7.15 10.53
C ALA A 179 -6.63 8.44 11.36
N GLY A 180 -5.86 9.49 11.06
CA GLY A 180 -5.89 10.78 11.78
C GLY A 180 -5.15 10.76 13.11
N ILE A 181 -4.26 9.79 13.31
CA ILE A 181 -3.45 9.67 14.52
C ILE A 181 -2.10 10.36 14.27
N GLY A 182 -1.76 11.32 15.13
CA GLY A 182 -0.37 11.77 15.27
C GLY A 182 0.22 12.62 14.14
N GLY A 183 -0.53 13.54 13.52
CA GLY A 183 0.07 14.49 12.58
C GLY A 183 -0.92 15.36 11.82
N ASN A 184 -0.38 16.23 10.96
CA ASN A 184 -1.17 16.99 10.00
C ASN A 184 -1.53 16.08 8.81
N MET A 185 -2.81 15.98 8.47
CA MET A 185 -3.31 15.14 7.38
C MET A 185 -2.68 15.46 6.02
N ASN A 186 -2.27 16.71 5.78
CA ASN A 186 -1.59 17.08 4.53
C ASN A 186 -0.30 16.28 4.29
N ARG A 187 0.42 15.89 5.35
CA ARG A 187 1.61 15.04 5.21
C ARG A 187 1.25 13.70 4.57
N TRP A 188 0.15 13.10 5.01
CA TRP A 188 -0.30 11.78 4.57
C TRP A 188 -0.92 11.83 3.18
N TYR A 189 -1.62 12.92 2.84
CA TYR A 189 -2.07 13.18 1.47
C TYR A 189 -0.89 13.34 0.51
N GLY A 190 0.10 14.15 0.86
CA GLY A 190 1.32 14.33 0.06
C GLY A 190 2.11 13.04 -0.10
N GLY A 191 2.32 12.30 1.00
CA GLY A 191 3.00 11.00 1.00
C GLY A 191 2.32 10.00 0.07
N MET A 192 1.01 9.78 0.18
CA MET A 192 0.33 8.86 -0.73
C MET A 192 0.41 9.29 -2.20
N VAL A 193 0.36 10.60 -2.49
CA VAL A 193 0.55 11.10 -3.86
C VAL A 193 1.94 10.77 -4.39
N HIS A 194 2.99 10.95 -3.58
CA HIS A 194 4.38 10.62 -3.88
C HIS A 194 4.53 9.13 -4.17
N GLU A 195 4.04 8.26 -3.28
CA GLU A 195 4.18 6.81 -3.42
C GLU A 195 3.38 6.24 -4.59
N LEU A 196 2.18 6.77 -4.85
CA LEU A 196 1.44 6.45 -6.06
C LEU A 196 2.19 6.88 -7.32
N GLY A 197 2.99 7.94 -7.25
CA GLY A 197 3.84 8.40 -8.35
C GLY A 197 4.88 7.34 -8.70
N HIS A 198 5.54 6.77 -7.69
CA HIS A 198 6.44 5.63 -7.88
C HIS A 198 5.73 4.38 -8.37
N ALA A 199 4.55 4.06 -7.81
CA ALA A 199 3.75 2.93 -8.28
C ALA A 199 3.36 3.07 -9.76
N LEU A 200 3.11 4.31 -10.21
CA LEU A 200 2.84 4.67 -11.61
C LEU A 200 4.11 4.80 -12.47
N GLY A 201 5.29 4.58 -11.90
CA GLY A 201 6.56 4.44 -12.61
C GLY A 201 7.41 5.71 -12.69
N LEU A 202 7.13 6.72 -11.87
CA LEU A 202 8.01 7.87 -11.73
C LEU A 202 9.19 7.56 -10.78
N PRO A 203 10.40 8.02 -11.09
CA PRO A 203 11.49 8.03 -10.12
C PRO A 203 11.34 9.20 -9.14
N ASP A 204 12.13 9.18 -8.07
CA ASP A 204 12.39 10.37 -7.27
C ASP A 204 13.00 11.47 -8.11
N SER A 205 12.69 12.71 -7.75
CA SER A 205 13.46 13.87 -8.18
C SER A 205 14.74 13.96 -7.36
N SER A 206 15.86 14.23 -8.01
CA SER A 206 17.16 14.33 -7.35
C SER A 206 17.35 15.64 -6.56
N PHE A 207 16.34 16.51 -6.51
CA PHE A 207 16.34 17.75 -5.75
C PHE A 207 14.90 18.19 -5.39
N THR A 208 14.77 19.05 -4.38
CA THR A 208 13.47 19.67 -4.04
C THR A 208 13.05 20.64 -5.13
N ASP A 209 12.02 20.29 -5.90
CA ASP A 209 11.67 20.98 -7.14
C ASP A 209 10.22 21.45 -7.23
N GLY A 210 9.47 21.39 -6.14
CA GLY A 210 8.05 21.73 -6.09
C GLY A 210 7.13 20.64 -6.64
N THR A 211 7.67 19.48 -7.04
CA THR A 211 6.87 18.33 -7.48
C THR A 211 6.62 17.37 -6.33
N PRO A 212 5.53 16.59 -6.34
CA PRO A 212 5.32 15.57 -5.33
C PRO A 212 6.35 14.43 -5.40
N MET A 213 7.18 14.33 -6.45
CA MET A 213 8.27 13.33 -6.51
C MET A 213 9.57 13.82 -5.86
N SER A 214 9.57 14.99 -5.21
CA SER A 214 10.65 15.44 -4.34
C SER A 214 10.14 15.59 -2.91
N ALA A 215 10.99 16.05 -1.99
CA ALA A 215 10.56 16.43 -0.64
C ALA A 215 9.45 17.51 -0.60
N SER A 216 9.06 18.11 -1.73
CA SER A 216 7.93 19.04 -1.81
C SER A 216 6.57 18.36 -1.61
N PHE A 217 6.49 17.02 -1.54
CA PHE A 217 5.25 16.36 -1.09
C PHE A 217 4.84 16.80 0.33
N TYR A 218 5.79 17.22 1.18
CA TYR A 218 5.49 17.79 2.50
C TYR A 218 4.75 19.13 2.43
N ASP A 219 4.82 19.84 1.29
CA ASP A 219 4.16 21.13 1.06
C ASP A 219 2.72 20.99 0.50
N TYR A 220 2.16 19.77 0.50
CA TYR A 220 0.81 19.50 0.02
C TYR A 220 -0.22 20.49 0.60
N PRO A 221 -1.13 21.06 -0.23
CA PRO A 221 -1.39 20.73 -1.63
C PRO A 221 -0.61 21.57 -2.67
N ASN A 222 0.46 22.27 -2.29
CA ASN A 222 1.13 23.26 -3.16
C ASN A 222 2.25 22.69 -4.04
N CYS A 223 2.40 21.37 -4.09
CA CYS A 223 3.29 20.68 -5.02
C CYS A 223 2.52 20.22 -6.25
N HIS A 224 3.15 20.26 -7.43
CA HIS A 224 2.51 19.95 -8.71
C HIS A 224 3.44 19.12 -9.60
N PHE A 225 2.89 18.16 -10.34
CA PHE A 225 3.69 17.42 -11.30
C PHE A 225 4.20 18.36 -12.40
N ASN A 226 5.46 18.22 -12.80
CA ASN A 226 5.97 18.88 -14.00
C ASN A 226 5.51 18.13 -15.28
N GLN A 227 5.64 18.76 -16.45
CA GLN A 227 5.14 18.17 -17.70
C GLN A 227 5.77 16.80 -18.02
N THR A 228 7.05 16.60 -17.71
CA THR A 228 7.75 15.33 -17.91
C THR A 228 7.13 14.22 -17.07
N GLN A 229 6.85 14.49 -15.79
CA GLN A 229 6.18 13.55 -14.89
C GLN A 229 4.75 13.24 -15.34
N LYS A 230 3.98 14.27 -15.75
CA LYS A 230 2.62 14.06 -16.29
C LYS A 230 2.63 13.15 -17.52
N ASN A 231 3.60 13.35 -18.42
CA ASN A 231 3.78 12.50 -19.59
C ASN A 231 4.22 11.09 -19.21
N GLY A 232 5.13 10.96 -18.23
CA GLY A 232 5.61 9.68 -17.71
C GLY A 232 4.48 8.84 -17.10
N ILE A 233 3.59 9.45 -16.32
CA ILE A 233 2.42 8.76 -15.76
C ILE A 233 1.47 8.30 -16.88
N ARG A 234 1.07 9.19 -17.80
CA ARG A 234 0.07 8.87 -18.82
C ARG A 234 0.56 7.85 -19.85
N ASN A 235 1.82 7.96 -20.27
CA ASN A 235 2.37 7.13 -21.35
C ASN A 235 3.21 5.96 -20.81
N GLY A 236 3.43 5.91 -19.50
CA GLY A 236 4.22 4.87 -18.84
C GLY A 236 3.48 3.54 -18.76
N ARG A 237 4.20 2.54 -18.23
CA ARG A 237 3.70 1.15 -18.11
C ARG A 237 2.34 1.05 -17.41
N TYR A 238 2.07 1.93 -16.45
CA TYR A 238 0.85 1.92 -15.64
C TYR A 238 -0.19 2.94 -16.09
N GLY A 239 0.04 3.66 -17.21
CA GLY A 239 -0.91 4.63 -17.74
C GLY A 239 -2.27 4.02 -18.09
N GLY A 240 -2.33 2.72 -18.39
CA GLY A 240 -3.58 1.98 -18.63
C GLY A 240 -4.50 1.83 -17.41
N PHE A 241 -4.05 2.21 -16.21
CA PHE A 241 -4.89 2.30 -15.00
C PHE A 241 -5.61 3.65 -14.88
N LEU A 242 -5.35 4.60 -15.79
CA LEU A 242 -5.99 5.91 -15.79
C LEU A 242 -7.12 5.97 -16.82
N SER A 243 -8.23 6.58 -16.43
CA SER A 243 -9.43 6.75 -17.26
C SER A 243 -10.14 8.07 -16.99
#